data_AF-T2J903-F1
#
_entry.id   AF-T2J903-F1
#
_cell.length_a   1.000
_cell.length_b   1.000
_cell.length_c   1.000
_cell.angle_alpha   90.00
_cell.angle_beta   90.00
_cell.angle_gamma   90.00
#
_symmetry.space_group_name_H-M   'P 1'
#
loop_
_entity.id
_entity.type
_entity.pdbx_description
1 polymer ?
#
loop_
_entity_poly.entity_id
_entity_poly.type
_entity_poly.pdbx_seq_one_letter_code
_entity_poly.pdbx_strand_id
1 'polypeptide(L)'
;MTRQWEALIVGIEEYPSFTTLDNLIVATKDAEDVAQQLENYGYETFRIQRLPQQPHKKGSKPNVSSWGVKVEDLKEKIKNLFNPRSLQETPDLALFYFSGHGWRKIVDNKEDTFFSN
;
A
#
# COMPACT_ATOMS: atom_id res chain seq x y z
N MET A 1 -18.84 19.05 -5.93
CA MET A 1 -18.19 17.76 -5.59
C MET A 1 -17.06 18.08 -4.64
N THR A 2 -16.98 17.41 -3.49
CA THR A 2 -15.87 17.62 -2.55
C THR A 2 -14.64 16.97 -3.14
N ARG A 3 -13.50 17.67 -3.15
CA ARG A 3 -12.26 17.08 -3.63
C ARG A 3 -11.83 15.95 -2.69
N GLN A 4 -11.40 14.83 -3.24
CA GLN A 4 -11.02 13.64 -2.47
C GLN A 4 -9.69 13.11 -2.95
N TRP A 5 -8.69 13.14 -2.08
CA TRP A 5 -7.38 12.54 -2.33
C TRP A 5 -7.32 11.19 -1.62
N GLU A 6 -6.87 10.16 -2.33
CA GLU A 6 -6.74 8.81 -1.78
C GLU A 6 -5.29 8.35 -1.87
N ALA A 7 -4.84 7.66 -0.82
CA ALA A 7 -3.53 7.03 -0.79
C ALA A 7 -3.64 5.57 -0.38
N LEU A 8 -2.94 4.70 -1.10
CA LEU A 8 -2.66 3.32 -0.69
C LEU A 8 -1.19 3.23 -0.31
N ILE A 9 -0.92 2.87 0.94
CA ILE A 9 0.40 2.83 1.54
C ILE A 9 0.72 1.40 1.94
N VAL A 10 1.73 0.82 1.31
CA VAL A 10 2.07 -0.60 1.46
C VAL A 10 3.50 -0.74 1.96
N GLY A 11 3.69 -1.49 3.05
CA GLY A 11 4.99 -1.84 3.61
C GLY A 11 5.03 -3.32 3.95
N ILE A 12 5.93 -4.08 3.32
CA ILE A 12 6.05 -5.53 3.52
C ILE A 12 7.45 -5.84 4.01
N GLU A 13 7.55 -6.20 5.29
CA GLU A 13 8.82 -6.62 5.91
C GLU A 13 8.98 -8.13 5.91
N GLU A 14 7.89 -8.86 6.18
CA GLU A 14 7.97 -10.28 6.43
C GLU A 14 7.43 -11.11 5.28
N TYR A 15 8.24 -12.08 4.85
CA TYR A 15 7.95 -12.97 3.74
C TYR A 15 7.84 -14.41 4.24
N PRO A 16 6.92 -15.23 3.68
CA PRO A 16 6.81 -16.62 4.10
C PRO A 16 8.09 -17.41 3.87
N SER A 17 8.42 -18.32 4.80
CA SER A 17 9.65 -19.13 4.76
C SER A 17 9.78 -20.06 3.57
N PHE A 18 8.69 -20.31 2.83
CA PHE A 18 8.71 -21.07 1.58
C PHE A 18 9.10 -20.23 0.35
N THR A 19 9.26 -18.92 0.50
CA THR A 19 9.79 -18.03 -0.54
C THR A 19 11.32 -17.95 -0.46
N THR A 20 11.97 -17.47 -1.52
CA THR A 20 13.42 -17.18 -1.51
C THR A 20 13.73 -15.75 -1.10
N LEU A 21 12.75 -15.03 -0.52
CA LEU A 21 12.87 -13.62 -0.18
C LEU A 21 13.27 -13.49 1.28
N ASP A 22 14.34 -12.74 1.53
CA ASP A 22 14.73 -12.37 2.89
C ASP A 22 13.76 -11.34 3.47
N ASN A 23 13.52 -11.39 4.77
CA ASN A 23 12.76 -10.33 5.44
C ASN A 23 13.49 -8.98 5.33
N LEU A 24 12.72 -7.91 5.15
CA LEU A 24 13.22 -6.53 5.17
C LEU A 24 13.12 -5.96 6.58
N ILE A 25 13.94 -4.94 6.86
CA ILE A 25 14.10 -4.39 8.22
C ILE A 25 13.25 -3.13 8.46
N VAL A 26 12.94 -2.38 7.40
CA VAL A 26 12.38 -1.02 7.53
C VAL A 26 11.17 -0.74 6.62
N ALA A 27 10.69 -1.71 5.83
CA ALA A 27 9.66 -1.46 4.84
C ALA A 27 8.31 -1.02 5.43
N THR A 28 7.91 -1.59 6.57
CA THR A 28 6.72 -1.21 7.33
C THR A 28 6.92 0.16 7.97
N LYS A 29 8.12 0.43 8.47
CA LYS A 29 8.47 1.75 9.02
C LYS A 29 8.40 2.85 7.96
N ASP A 30 9.00 2.64 6.80
CA ASP A 30 8.99 3.62 5.70
C ASP A 30 7.55 3.93 5.26
N ALA A 31 6.73 2.88 5.12
CA ALA A 31 5.33 3.02 4.79
C ALA A 31 4.56 3.82 5.86
N GLU A 32 4.76 3.54 7.15
CA GLU A 32 4.09 4.31 8.21
C GLU A 32 4.57 5.76 8.28
N ASP A 33 5.87 6.03 8.10
CA ASP A 33 6.41 7.39 8.08
C ASP A 33 5.77 8.20 6.94
N VAL A 34 5.63 7.61 5.74
CA VAL A 34 4.94 8.24 4.61
C VAL A 34 3.46 8.46 4.93
N ALA A 35 2.77 7.46 5.48
CA ALA A 35 1.37 7.62 5.88
C ALA A 35 1.21 8.79 6.87
N GLN A 36 2.07 8.88 7.88
CA GLN A 36 2.02 9.93 8.88
C GLN A 36 2.33 11.32 8.29
N GLN A 37 3.23 11.41 7.31
CA GLN A 37 3.48 12.65 6.56
C GLN A 37 2.24 13.08 5.77
N LEU A 38 1.58 12.14 5.07
CA LEU A 38 0.37 12.46 4.28
C LEU A 38 -0.80 12.90 5.16
N GLU A 39 -0.94 12.35 6.37
CA GLU A 39 -1.95 12.82 7.33
C GLU A 39 -1.73 14.29 7.75
N ASN A 40 -0.49 14.77 7.70
CA ASN A 40 -0.10 16.10 8.16
C ASN A 40 0.18 17.09 7.01
N TYR A 41 0.02 16.67 5.73
CA TYR A 41 0.46 17.44 4.55
C TYR A 41 -0.27 18.79 4.36
N GLY A 42 -1.48 18.94 4.91
CA GLY A 42 -2.14 20.24 5.10
C GLY A 42 -2.82 20.89 3.88
N TYR A 43 -2.57 20.41 2.65
CA TYR A 43 -3.22 20.96 1.44
C TYR A 43 -4.63 20.42 1.21
N GLU A 44 -4.78 19.12 1.25
CA GLU A 44 -6.06 18.41 1.19
C GLU A 44 -5.95 17.16 2.07
N THR A 45 -7.07 16.68 2.58
CA THR A 45 -7.07 15.50 3.46
C THR A 45 -6.98 14.23 2.61
N PHE A 46 -5.94 13.43 2.83
CA PHE A 46 -5.85 12.09 2.27
C PHE A 46 -6.76 11.11 3.03
N ARG A 47 -7.57 10.35 2.29
CA ARG A 47 -8.11 9.08 2.79
C ARG A 47 -7.05 8.00 2.59
N ILE A 48 -6.36 7.66 3.67
CA ILE A 48 -5.23 6.73 3.63
C ILE A 48 -5.71 5.30 3.91
N GLN A 49 -5.32 4.38 3.05
CA GLN A 49 -5.44 2.93 3.23
C GLN A 49 -4.03 2.37 3.48
N ARG A 50 -3.85 1.63 4.57
CA ARG A 50 -2.57 1.00 4.95
C ARG A 50 -2.64 -0.50 4.68
N LEU A 51 -1.54 -1.10 4.23
CA LEU A 51 -1.43 -2.55 4.04
C LEU A 51 -0.01 -3.06 4.37
N PRO A 52 0.12 -4.12 5.19
CA PRO A 52 -0.94 -4.75 5.96
C PRO A 52 -1.40 -3.84 7.09
N GLN A 53 -2.67 -3.93 7.47
CA GLN A 53 -3.26 -3.05 8.49
C GLN A 53 -3.29 -3.74 9.85
N GLN A 54 -2.70 -3.13 10.88
CA GLN A 54 -2.90 -3.61 12.24
C GLN A 54 -4.24 -3.08 12.81
N PRO A 55 -5.10 -3.95 13.39
CA PRO A 55 -6.31 -3.49 14.05
C PRO A 55 -6.00 -2.66 15.30
N HIS A 56 -6.85 -1.67 15.55
CA HIS A 56 -6.66 -0.66 16.58
C HIS A 56 -6.69 -1.21 18.02
N LYS A 57 -5.77 -0.73 18.87
CA LYS A 57 -6.05 -0.57 20.30
C LYS A 57 -6.87 0.71 20.49
N LYS A 58 -7.89 0.67 21.34
CA LYS A 58 -8.87 1.77 21.53
C LYS A 58 -8.14 3.10 21.78
N GLY A 59 -8.31 4.08 20.88
CA GLY A 59 -7.73 5.42 20.99
C GLY A 59 -6.47 5.72 20.17
N SER A 60 -5.94 4.77 19.39
CA SER A 60 -4.77 4.99 18.51
C SER A 60 -5.16 5.02 17.02
N LYS A 61 -4.34 5.64 16.15
CA LYS A 61 -4.49 5.58 14.68
C LYS A 61 -4.09 4.19 14.16
N PRO A 62 -4.62 3.74 13.01
CA PRO A 62 -4.21 2.47 12.40
C PRO A 62 -2.82 2.65 11.82
N ASN A 63 -1.98 1.60 11.90
CA ASN A 63 -0.62 1.61 11.38
C ASN A 63 -0.38 0.42 10.43
N VAL A 64 0.68 0.53 9.63
CA VAL A 64 1.18 -0.60 8.83
C VAL A 64 1.75 -1.66 9.79
N SER A 65 1.42 -2.94 9.57
CA SER A 65 2.00 -4.06 10.34
C SER A 65 3.23 -4.68 9.64
N SER A 66 4.09 -5.37 10.39
CA SER A 66 5.21 -6.13 9.81
C SER A 66 4.75 -7.44 9.17
N TRP A 67 3.63 -7.98 9.63
CA TRP A 67 3.12 -9.30 9.23
C TRP A 67 2.20 -9.24 8.01
N GLY A 68 2.62 -9.94 6.95
CA GLY A 68 1.79 -10.59 5.93
C GLY A 68 0.81 -9.72 5.15
N VAL A 69 1.03 -9.59 3.84
CA VAL A 69 0.06 -9.05 2.87
C VAL A 69 -0.47 -10.18 2.00
N LYS A 70 -1.79 -10.29 1.83
CA LYS A 70 -2.37 -11.22 0.86
C LYS A 70 -2.35 -10.60 -0.54
N VAL A 71 -2.04 -11.42 -1.55
CA VAL A 71 -1.91 -10.99 -2.95
C VAL A 71 -3.24 -10.39 -3.42
N GLU A 72 -4.33 -11.04 -3.03
CA GLU A 72 -5.69 -10.69 -3.40
C GLU A 72 -6.08 -9.32 -2.83
N ASP A 73 -5.76 -9.07 -1.56
CA ASP A 73 -6.02 -7.79 -0.89
C ASP A 73 -5.23 -6.66 -1.56
N LEU A 74 -3.94 -6.89 -1.86
CA LEU A 74 -3.10 -5.89 -2.55
C LEU A 74 -3.66 -5.56 -3.95
N LYS A 75 -4.01 -6.59 -4.74
CA LYS A 75 -4.58 -6.42 -6.08
C LYS A 75 -5.91 -5.67 -6.04
N GLU A 76 -6.80 -6.03 -5.11
CA GLU A 76 -8.10 -5.37 -4.97
C GLU A 76 -7.92 -3.90 -4.58
N LYS A 77 -7.01 -3.59 -3.66
CA LYS A 77 -6.73 -2.23 -3.20
C LYS A 77 -6.16 -1.35 -4.31
N ILE A 78 -5.18 -1.86 -5.07
CA ILE A 78 -4.63 -1.17 -6.24
C ILE A 78 -5.73 -0.94 -7.29
N LYS A 79 -6.55 -1.96 -7.58
CA LYS A 79 -7.65 -1.85 -8.53
C LYS A 79 -8.65 -0.78 -8.10
N ASN A 80 -9.07 -0.76 -6.84
CA ASN A 80 -10.05 0.21 -6.35
C ASN A 80 -9.50 1.64 -6.34
N LEU A 81 -8.18 1.80 -6.12
CA LEU A 81 -7.52 3.12 -6.15
C LEU A 81 -7.50 3.71 -7.57
N PHE A 82 -7.12 2.92 -8.57
CA PHE A 82 -6.90 3.42 -9.94
C PHE A 82 -8.08 3.19 -10.90
N ASN A 83 -8.99 2.28 -10.56
CA ASN A 83 -10.19 1.97 -11.34
C ASN A 83 -11.41 1.74 -10.41
N PRO A 84 -11.86 2.80 -9.71
CA PRO A 84 -13.02 2.73 -8.81
C PRO A 84 -14.31 2.43 -9.58
N ARG A 85 -15.33 1.93 -8.88
CA ARG A 85 -16.56 1.42 -9.51
C ARG A 85 -17.48 2.53 -10.02
N SER A 86 -17.33 3.75 -9.50
CA SER A 86 -18.12 4.90 -9.91
C SER A 86 -17.26 6.16 -10.04
N LEU A 87 -17.69 7.09 -10.88
CA LEU A 87 -17.05 8.40 -11.02
C LEU A 87 -17.09 9.22 -9.73
N GLN A 88 -18.07 8.98 -8.85
CA GLN A 88 -18.13 9.62 -7.53
C GLN A 88 -17.07 9.10 -6.57
N GLU A 89 -16.57 7.88 -6.79
CA GLU A 89 -15.48 7.26 -6.02
C GLU A 89 -14.10 7.55 -6.63
N THR A 90 -14.04 8.18 -7.81
CA THR A 90 -12.78 8.55 -8.45
C THR A 90 -12.11 9.68 -7.67
N PRO A 91 -10.92 9.45 -7.09
CA PRO A 91 -10.21 10.51 -6.41
C PRO A 91 -9.67 11.53 -7.41
N ASP A 92 -9.60 12.80 -7.02
CA ASP A 92 -8.92 13.83 -7.81
C ASP A 92 -7.41 13.56 -7.88
N LEU A 93 -6.87 12.91 -6.85
CA LEU A 93 -5.49 12.47 -6.76
C LEU A 93 -5.42 11.10 -6.10
N ALA A 94 -4.82 10.15 -6.82
CA ALA A 94 -4.49 8.82 -6.31
C ALA A 94 -2.99 8.70 -6.09
N LEU A 95 -2.58 8.38 -4.86
CA LEU A 95 -1.19 8.09 -4.51
C LEU A 95 -1.06 6.61 -4.15
N PHE A 96 -0.07 5.95 -4.74
CA PHE A 96 0.30 4.59 -4.35
C PHE A 96 1.77 4.58 -3.94
N TYR A 97 2.02 4.16 -2.70
CA TYR A 97 3.35 3.99 -2.14
C TYR A 97 3.55 2.51 -1.79
N PHE A 98 4.70 1.97 -2.19
CA PHE A 98 5.08 0.59 -1.91
C PHE A 98 6.54 0.56 -1.43
N SER A 99 6.76 -0.06 -0.27
CA SER A 99 8.06 -0.47 0.23
C SER A 99 8.05 -1.98 0.49
N GLY A 100 8.96 -2.71 -0.16
CA GLY A 100 8.96 -4.17 -0.19
C GLY A 100 9.83 -4.70 -1.33
N HIS A 101 9.95 -6.03 -1.43
CA HIS A 101 10.61 -6.67 -2.56
C HIS A 101 9.81 -6.48 -3.86
N GLY A 102 10.51 -6.16 -4.94
CA GLY A 102 10.01 -6.24 -6.31
C GLY A 102 10.49 -7.52 -6.98
N TRP A 103 9.68 -8.09 -7.89
CA TRP A 103 10.06 -9.22 -8.70
C TRP A 103 10.08 -8.84 -10.18
N ARG A 104 11.12 -9.28 -10.89
CA ARG A 104 11.27 -9.11 -12.33
C ARG A 104 11.00 -10.43 -13.06
N LYS A 105 10.03 -10.44 -13.98
CA LYS A 105 9.66 -11.64 -14.74
C LYS A 105 9.70 -11.34 -16.24
N ILE A 106 10.15 -12.31 -17.03
CA ILE A 106 10.02 -12.24 -18.49
C ILE A 106 8.65 -12.81 -18.86
N VAL A 107 7.82 -12.00 -19.50
CA VAL A 107 6.49 -12.36 -20.02
C VAL A 107 6.48 -12.04 -21.51
N ASP A 108 6.18 -13.02 -22.37
CA ASP A 108 6.14 -12.85 -23.83
C ASP A 108 7.40 -12.19 -24.44
N ASN A 109 8.59 -12.63 -23.99
CA ASN A 109 9.90 -12.06 -24.35
C ASN A 109 10.07 -10.57 -24.00
N LYS A 110 9.23 -10.02 -23.12
CA LYS A 110 9.34 -8.67 -22.56
C LYS A 110 9.62 -8.75 -21.07
N GLU A 111 10.40 -7.81 -20.57
CA GLU A 111 10.77 -7.73 -19.16
C GLU A 111 9.73 -6.90 -18.41
N ASP A 112 9.01 -7.53 -17.47
CA ASP A 112 7.99 -6.90 -16.64
C ASP A 112 8.42 -6.92 -15.16
N THR A 113 8.09 -5.85 -14.43
CA THR A 113 8.37 -5.70 -12.99
C THR A 113 7.06 -5.70 -12.20
N PHE A 114 7.04 -6.49 -11.13
CA PHE A 114 5.89 -6.71 -10.25
C PHE A 114 6.28 -6.46 -8.80
N PHE A 115 5.29 -6.21 -7.95
CA PHE A 115 5.47 -6.23 -6.50
C PHE A 115 5.43 -7.67 -6.00
N SER A 116 6.32 -8.04 -5.09
CA SER A 116 6.25 -9.33 -4.41
C SER A 116 5.69 -9.15 -3.00
N ASN A 117 4.89 -10.12 -2.57
CA ASN A 117 4.21 -10.14 -1.28
C ASN A 117 4.14 -11.57 -0.72
#